data_AF-A0A7X9GTF6-F1
#
_entry.id   AF-A0A7X9GTF6-F1
#
_cell.length_a   1.000
_cell.length_b   1.000
_cell.length_c   1.000
_cell.angle_alpha   90.00
_cell.angle_beta   90.00
_cell.angle_gamma   90.00
#
_symmetry.space_group_name_H-M   'P 1'
#
loop_
_entity.id
_entity.type
_entity.pdbx_description
1 polymer ?
#
loop_
_entity_poly.entity_id
_entity_poly.type
_entity_poly.pdbx_seq_one_letter_code
_entity_poly.pdbx_strand_id
1 'polypeptide(L)'
;APVYPAIIHSTPGNFGRRNSQAIIGIQMAAAYVGSTLAPPLFGVLSSWAGMRIFPVYIAALVVLGLVMSERLNRVVPSPSGVAAA
;
A
#
# COMPACT_ATOMS: atom_id res chain seq x y z
N ALA A 1 -14.70 5.28 -1.59
CA ALA A 1 -14.61 3.81 -1.59
C ALA A 1 -13.60 3.36 -0.53
N PRO A 2 -13.70 2.14 0.03
CA PRO A 2 -12.65 1.60 0.90
C PRO A 2 -11.31 1.56 0.15
N VAL A 3 -10.19 1.62 0.88
CA VAL A 3 -8.83 1.74 0.27
C VAL A 3 -8.55 0.62 -0.72
N TYR A 4 -8.88 -0.63 -0.37
CA TYR A 4 -8.54 -1.80 -1.18
C TYR A 4 -9.31 -1.87 -2.52
N PRO A 5 -10.66 -1.70 -2.56
CA PRO A 5 -11.40 -1.56 -3.81
C PRO A 5 -10.95 -0.37 -4.67
N ALA A 6 -10.59 0.76 -4.06
CA ALA A 6 -10.08 1.92 -4.79
C ALA A 6 -8.75 1.61 -5.51
N ILE A 7 -7.83 0.93 -4.82
CA ILE A 7 -6.55 0.49 -5.40
C ILE A 7 -6.80 -0.45 -6.58
N ILE A 8 -7.61 -1.50 -6.40
CA ILE A 8 -7.92 -2.47 -7.46
C ILE A 8 -8.52 -1.78 -8.69
N HIS A 9 -9.45 -0.83 -8.50
CA HIS A 9 -10.08 -0.10 -9.59
C HIS A 9 -9.10 0.86 -10.31
N SER A 10 -8.10 1.38 -9.60
CA SER A 10 -7.07 2.26 -10.19
C SER A 10 -5.95 1.49 -10.92
N THR A 11 -5.71 0.22 -10.58
CA THR A 11 -4.64 -0.60 -11.17
C THR A 11 -4.69 -0.71 -12.71
N PRO A 12 -5.86 -0.92 -13.36
CA PRO A 12 -5.96 -0.92 -14.82
C PRO A 12 -5.59 0.40 -15.49
N GLY A 13 -5.89 1.53 -14.84
CA GLY A 13 -5.49 2.85 -15.33
C GLY A 13 -3.99 3.09 -15.19
N ASN A 14 -3.38 2.62 -14.10
CA ASN A 14 -1.97 2.87 -13.80
C ASN A 14 -1.00 1.94 -14.54
N PHE A 15 -1.40 0.70 -14.82
CA PHE A 15 -0.48 -0.34 -15.32
C PHE A 15 -0.98 -1.08 -16.57
N GLY A 16 -2.14 -0.68 -17.10
CA GLY A 16 -2.78 -1.30 -18.26
C GLY A 16 -3.50 -2.60 -17.91
N ARG A 17 -4.59 -2.89 -18.66
CA ARG A 17 -5.47 -4.05 -18.41
C ARG A 17 -4.73 -5.39 -18.43
N ARG A 18 -3.75 -5.56 -19.33
CA ARG A 18 -2.97 -6.81 -19.48
C ARG A 18 -2.15 -7.16 -18.23
N ASN A 19 -1.60 -6.16 -17.55
CA ASN A 19 -0.74 -6.38 -16.38
C ASN A 19 -1.52 -6.30 -15.05
N SER A 20 -2.78 -5.86 -15.09
CA SER A 20 -3.58 -5.56 -13.90
C SER A 20 -3.75 -6.75 -12.98
N GLN A 21 -4.04 -7.92 -13.55
CA GLN A 21 -4.27 -9.14 -12.75
C GLN A 21 -3.01 -9.55 -11.98
N ALA A 22 -1.84 -9.52 -12.64
CA ALA A 22 -0.56 -9.85 -12.00
C ALA A 22 -0.24 -8.85 -10.87
N ILE A 23 -0.46 -7.55 -11.10
CA ILE A 23 -0.20 -6.51 -10.10
C ILE A 23 -1.17 -6.60 -8.92
N ILE A 24 -2.45 -6.89 -9.15
CA ILE A 24 -3.40 -7.15 -8.07
C ILE A 24 -2.94 -8.35 -7.24
N GLY A 25 -2.46 -9.42 -7.88
CA GLY A 25 -1.88 -10.57 -7.19
C GLY A 25 -0.69 -10.19 -6.29
N ILE A 26 0.22 -9.34 -6.78
CA ILE A 26 1.35 -8.82 -6.00
C ILE A 26 0.85 -7.95 -4.84
N GLN A 27 -0.14 -7.07 -5.07
CA GLN A 27 -0.74 -6.22 -4.03
C GLN A 27 -1.39 -7.06 -2.92
N MET A 28 -2.08 -8.15 -3.28
CA MET A 28 -2.68 -9.09 -2.33
C MET A 28 -1.62 -9.85 -1.54
N ALA A 29 -0.59 -10.38 -2.22
CA ALA A 29 0.52 -11.06 -1.56
C ALA A 29 1.24 -10.15 -0.56
N ALA A 30 1.56 -8.91 -0.96
CA ALA A 30 2.19 -7.93 -0.08
C ALA A 30 1.31 -7.58 1.12
N ALA A 31 -0.01 -7.40 0.92
CA ALA A 31 -0.95 -7.13 2.00
C ALA A 31 -1.02 -8.28 3.01
N TYR A 32 -1.07 -9.53 2.54
CA TYR A 32 -1.10 -10.69 3.42
C TYR A 32 0.23 -10.89 4.15
N VAL A 33 1.36 -10.81 3.44
CA VAL A 33 2.69 -10.91 4.06
C VAL A 33 2.85 -9.83 5.15
N GLY A 34 2.50 -8.57 4.83
CA GLY A 34 2.53 -7.48 5.81
C GLY A 34 1.62 -7.74 7.01
N SER A 35 0.39 -8.24 6.79
CA SER A 35 -0.57 -8.54 7.86
C SER A 35 -0.13 -9.73 8.73
N THR A 36 0.56 -10.72 8.14
CA THR A 36 1.13 -11.85 8.88
C THR A 36 2.34 -11.44 9.70
N LEU A 37 3.18 -10.54 9.18
CA LEU A 37 4.42 -10.11 9.84
C LEU A 37 4.19 -8.99 10.87
N ALA A 38 3.16 -8.18 10.71
CA ALA A 38 2.87 -7.06 11.62
C ALA A 38 2.70 -7.47 13.09
N PRO A 39 1.89 -8.49 13.45
CA PRO A 39 1.72 -8.89 14.84
C PRO A 39 3.00 -9.45 15.49
N PRO A 40 3.76 -10.37 14.85
CA PRO A 40 5.04 -10.83 15.39
C PRO A 40 6.07 -9.70 15.55
N LEU A 41 6.21 -8.82 14.56
CA LEU A 41 7.14 -7.68 14.62
C LEU A 41 6.79 -6.75 15.78
N PHE A 42 5.51 -6.41 15.93
CA PHE A 42 5.04 -5.61 17.05
C PHE A 42 5.23 -6.34 18.40
N GLY A 43 5.01 -7.65 18.46
CA GLY A 43 5.23 -8.46 19.65
C GLY A 43 6.69 -8.39 20.13
N VAL A 44 7.65 -8.54 19.21
CA VAL A 44 9.08 -8.44 19.54
C VAL A 44 9.44 -7.01 19.99
N LEU A 45 8.99 -5.98 19.27
CA LEU A 45 9.26 -4.58 19.62
C LEU A 45 8.67 -4.18 20.98
N SER A 46 7.42 -4.60 21.23
CA SER A 46 6.74 -4.33 22.51
C SER A 46 7.31 -5.11 23.68
N SER A 47 7.97 -6.25 23.44
CA SER A 47 8.67 -6.99 24.49
C SER A 47 9.87 -6.24 25.05
N TRP A 48 10.53 -5.39 24.24
CA TRP A 48 11.69 -4.61 24.67
C TRP A 48 11.33 -3.21 25.16
N ALA A 49 10.39 -2.54 24.48
CA ALA A 49 10.03 -1.14 24.74
C ALA A 49 8.69 -0.97 25.51
N GLY A 50 7.98 -2.06 25.77
CA GLY A 50 6.63 -2.05 26.34
C GLY A 50 5.57 -1.50 25.37
N MET A 51 4.34 -1.36 25.86
CA MET A 51 3.19 -0.90 25.05
C MET A 51 3.33 0.55 24.54
N ARG A 52 4.27 1.32 25.09
CA ARG A 52 4.52 2.72 24.70
C ARG A 52 5.03 2.86 23.26
N ILE A 53 5.52 1.77 22.65
CA ILE A 53 5.98 1.75 21.26
C ILE A 53 4.84 1.70 20.24
N PHE A 54 3.62 1.35 20.66
CA PHE A 54 2.45 1.25 19.77
C PHE A 54 2.17 2.51 18.92
N PRO A 55 2.09 3.73 19.48
CA PRO A 55 1.89 4.94 18.68
C PRO A 55 3.01 5.17 17.65
N VAL A 56 4.26 4.85 18.00
CA VAL A 56 5.42 4.98 17.10
C VAL A 56 5.33 3.94 15.97
N TYR A 57 4.96 2.71 16.30
CA TYR A 57 4.78 1.63 15.33
C TYR A 57 3.71 1.97 14.29
N ILE A 58 2.54 2.46 14.72
CA ILE A 58 1.48 2.87 13.80
C ILE A 58 1.89 4.12 13.00
N ALA A 59 2.54 5.11 13.63
CA ALA A 59 3.03 6.29 12.92
C ALA A 59 4.03 5.91 11.81
N ALA A 60 4.93 4.96 12.08
CA ALA A 60 5.87 4.46 11.07
C ALA A 60 5.14 3.80 9.88
N LEU A 61 4.11 2.99 10.13
CA LEU A 61 3.29 2.38 9.07
C LEU A 61 2.53 3.43 8.25
N VAL A 62 2.01 4.49 8.89
CA VAL A 62 1.36 5.61 8.19
C VAL A 62 2.35 6.35 7.29
N VAL A 63 3.52 6.71 7.82
CA VAL A 63 4.58 7.38 7.04
C VAL A 63 5.01 6.52 5.86
N LEU A 64 5.21 5.21 6.09
CA LEU A 64 5.54 4.27 5.02
C LEU A 64 4.45 4.25 3.93
N GLY A 65 3.18 4.16 4.32
CA GLY A 65 2.05 4.20 3.40
C GLY A 65 1.98 5.49 2.59
N LEU A 66 2.18 6.64 3.24
CA LEU A 66 2.20 7.95 2.58
C LEU A 66 3.33 8.06 1.56
N VAL A 67 4.56 7.69 1.93
CA VAL A 67 5.72 7.72 1.04
C VAL A 67 5.51 6.81 -0.17
N MET A 68 4.98 5.60 0.03
CA MET A 68 4.71 4.68 -1.07
C MET A 68 3.61 5.21 -2.00
N SER A 69 2.55 5.78 -1.43
CA SER A 69 1.45 6.36 -2.22
C SER A 69 1.91 7.57 -3.03
N GLU A 70 2.72 8.46 -2.44
CA GLU A 70 3.28 9.60 -3.15
C GLU A 70 4.25 9.16 -4.25
N ARG A 71 5.11 8.18 -3.98
CA ARG A 71 6.00 7.62 -5.00
C ARG A 71 5.23 7.01 -6.15
N LEU A 72 4.16 6.26 -5.88
CA LEU A 72 3.30 5.71 -6.93
C LEU A 72 2.73 6.83 -7.80
N ASN A 73 2.18 7.88 -7.20
CA ASN A 73 1.60 9.01 -7.95
C ASN A 73 2.65 9.81 -8.75
N ARG A 74 3.91 9.84 -8.31
CA ARG A 74 5.01 10.47 -9.06
C ARG A 74 5.50 9.61 -10.22
N VAL A 75 5.49 8.29 -10.07
CA VAL A 75 6.01 7.34 -11.08
C VAL A 75 4.96 7.05 -12.16
N VAL A 76 3.68 6.99 -11.78
CA VAL A 76 2.58 6.79 -12.74
C VAL A 76 2.23 8.13 -13.39
N PRO A 77 2.39 8.29 -14.71
CA PRO A 77 1.99 9.51 -15.41
C PRO A 77 0.48 9.73 -15.27
N SER A 78 0.07 10.96 -14.94
CA SER A 78 -1.34 11.33 -15.11
C SER A 78 -1.71 11.19 -16.58
N PRO A 79 -2.89 10.63 -16.93
CA PRO A 79 -3.35 10.61 -18.31
C PRO A 79 -3.66 12.03 -18.77
N SER A 80 -2.64 12.74 -19.26
CA SER A 80 -2.83 13.93 -20.08
C SER A 80 -3.26 13.46 -21.47
N GLY A 81 -4.57 13.20 -21.68
CA GLY A 81 -5.10 13.01 -23.04
C GLY A 81 -6.29 12.08 -23.29
N VAL A 82 -7.23 11.85 -22.35
CA VAL A 82 -8.49 11.13 -22.68
C VAL A 82 -9.75 11.87 -22.19
N ALA A 83 -9.68 13.20 -22.10
CA ALA A 83 -10.86 14.06 -21.87
C ALA A 83 -11.32 14.80 -23.14
N ALA A 84 -10.79 14.47 -24.32
CA ALA A 84 -11.08 15.18 -25.57
C ALA A 84 -11.12 14.29 -26.83
N ALA A 85 -11.62 13.05 -26.73
CA ALA A 85 -12.00 12.25 -27.90
C ALA A 85 -13.14 11.29 -27.56
#